data_AF-A0A3N7H1Y4-F1
#
_entry.id   AF-A0A3N7H1Y4-F1
#
_cell.length_a   1.000
_cell.length_b   1.000
_cell.length_c   1.000
_cell.angle_alpha   90.00
_cell.angle_beta   90.00
_cell.angle_gamma   90.00
#
_symmetry.space_group_name_H-M   'P 1'
#
loop_
_entity.id
_entity.type
_entity.pdbx_description
1 polymer ?
#
loop_
_entity_poly.entity_id
_entity_poly.type
_entity_poly.pdbx_seq_one_letter_code
_entity_poly.pdbx_strand_id
1 'polypeptide(L)'
;MDKFYNETLSKLETGINELEIEIDCPTQRTEAVIHLILECLSEVKEYVLKRGFKNTNEEIRFFKYQKPAIVAKLIYYNAIYKIETKKPYGAKPIRKYLNKELKKLKRFFDNNLEFYKYYRNNNSFLDEKFFVRGKHDI
;
A
#
# COMPACT_ATOMS: atom_id res chain seq x y z
N MET A 1 -7.87 14.70 11.26
CA MET A 1 -7.32 13.69 10.32
C MET A 1 -8.17 12.42 10.32
N ASP A 2 -8.48 11.86 11.49
CA ASP A 2 -9.03 10.50 11.63
C ASP A 2 -10.38 10.26 11.02
N LYS A 3 -11.33 11.17 11.26
CA LYS A 3 -12.67 11.07 10.67
C LYS A 3 -12.59 11.02 9.14
N PHE A 4 -11.91 11.99 8.54
CA PHE A 4 -11.67 12.05 7.10
C PHE A 4 -10.98 10.77 6.61
N TYR A 5 -9.90 10.34 7.27
CA TYR A 5 -9.17 9.12 6.89
C TYR A 5 -10.05 7.87 6.92
N ASN A 6 -10.83 7.66 8.00
CA ASN A 6 -11.70 6.50 8.14
C ASN A 6 -12.82 6.50 7.09
N GLU A 7 -13.40 7.66 6.80
CA GLU A 7 -14.39 7.82 5.74
C GLU A 7 -13.80 7.52 4.35
N THR A 8 -12.63 8.09 4.04
CA THR A 8 -11.93 7.86 2.77
C THR A 8 -11.49 6.40 2.61
N LEU A 9 -10.98 5.77 3.67
CA LEU A 9 -10.59 4.36 3.65
C LEU A 9 -11.82 3.46 3.45
N SER A 10 -12.91 3.71 4.18
CA SER A 10 -14.16 2.95 4.03
C SER A 10 -14.71 3.05 2.60
N LYS A 11 -14.75 4.26 2.03
CA LYS A 11 -15.15 4.47 0.63
C LYS A 11 -14.26 3.69 -0.33
N LEU A 12 -12.94 3.72 -0.13
CA LEU A 12 -12.00 2.97 -0.95
C LEU A 12 -12.24 1.47 -0.85
N GLU A 13 -12.43 0.93 0.35
CA GLU A 13 -12.66 -0.51 0.55
C GLU A 13 -13.98 -0.98 -0.07
N THR A 14 -15.04 -0.19 0.07
CA THR A 14 -16.31 -0.46 -0.61
C THR A 14 -16.14 -0.48 -2.13
N GLY A 15 -15.51 0.54 -2.71
CA GLY A 15 -15.29 0.60 -4.16
C GLY A 15 -14.40 -0.53 -4.70
N ILE A 16 -13.41 -0.96 -3.92
CA ILE A 16 -12.60 -2.15 -4.27
C ILE A 16 -13.48 -3.41 -4.30
N ASN A 17 -14.32 -3.61 -3.29
CA ASN A 17 -15.18 -4.80 -3.22
C ASN A 17 -16.21 -4.83 -4.36
N GLU A 18 -16.78 -3.68 -4.73
CA GLU A 18 -17.69 -3.55 -5.88
C GLU A 18 -16.99 -3.96 -7.18
N LEU A 19 -15.80 -3.43 -7.44
CA LEU A 19 -15.00 -3.81 -8.62
C LEU A 19 -14.60 -5.29 -8.62
N GLU A 20 -14.41 -5.89 -7.44
CA GLU A 20 -14.14 -7.33 -7.29
C GLU A 20 -15.33 -8.21 -7.69
N ILE A 21 -16.56 -7.72 -7.55
CA ILE A 21 -17.80 -8.41 -7.92
C ILE A 21 -18.15 -8.18 -9.39
N GLU A 22 -17.97 -6.95 -9.89
CA GLU A 22 -18.47 -6.55 -11.21
C GLU A 22 -17.56 -6.95 -12.39
N ILE A 23 -16.24 -7.02 -12.17
CA ILE A 23 -15.28 -7.20 -13.27
C ILE A 23 -14.70 -8.62 -13.26
N ASP A 24 -15.17 -9.46 -14.19
CA ASP A 24 -14.70 -10.84 -14.33
C ASP A 24 -13.22 -10.93 -14.69
N CYS A 25 -12.75 -10.08 -15.61
CA CYS A 25 -11.38 -10.11 -16.11
C CYS A 25 -10.38 -9.63 -15.04
N PRO A 26 -9.44 -10.48 -14.55
CA PRO A 26 -8.54 -10.13 -13.45
C PRO A 26 -7.63 -8.94 -13.75
N THR A 27 -7.15 -8.79 -14.99
CA THR A 27 -6.27 -7.68 -15.37
C THR A 27 -7.00 -6.35 -15.39
N GLN A 28 -8.19 -6.30 -16.03
CA GLN A 28 -9.03 -5.10 -16.09
C GLN A 28 -9.48 -4.66 -14.68
N ARG A 29 -9.88 -5.63 -13.86
CA ARG A 29 -10.23 -5.40 -12.45
C ARG A 29 -9.08 -4.78 -11.68
N THR A 30 -7.88 -5.35 -11.83
CA THR A 30 -6.70 -4.85 -11.14
C THR A 30 -6.34 -3.43 -11.60
N GLU A 31 -6.46 -3.12 -12.89
CA GLU A 31 -6.25 -1.76 -13.41
C GLU A 31 -7.26 -0.77 -12.81
N ALA A 32 -8.55 -1.10 -12.83
CA ALA A 32 -9.60 -0.27 -12.26
C ALA A 32 -9.37 0.00 -10.76
N VAL A 33 -9.01 -1.03 -10.00
CA VAL A 33 -8.67 -0.88 -8.58
C VAL A 33 -7.43 -0.01 -8.37
N ILE A 34 -6.39 -0.16 -9.19
CA ILE A 34 -5.20 0.70 -9.12
C ILE A 34 -5.59 2.17 -9.36
N HIS A 35 -6.42 2.44 -10.36
CA HIS A 35 -6.93 3.79 -10.63
C HIS A 35 -7.67 4.36 -9.41
N LEU A 36 -8.61 3.61 -8.83
CA LEU A 36 -9.35 4.02 -7.64
C LEU A 36 -8.44 4.33 -6.44
N ILE A 37 -7.41 3.50 -6.21
CA ILE A 37 -6.44 3.72 -5.12
C ILE A 37 -5.62 4.99 -5.37
N LEU A 38 -5.24 5.26 -6.62
CA LEU A 38 -4.48 6.48 -6.98
C LEU A 38 -5.31 7.75 -6.77
N GLU A 39 -6.59 7.73 -7.11
CA GLU A 39 -7.52 8.83 -6.85
C GLU A 39 -7.66 9.10 -5.34
N CYS A 40 -7.88 8.04 -4.56
CA CYS A 40 -7.92 8.12 -3.10
C CYS A 40 -6.63 8.71 -2.51
N LEU A 41 -5.45 8.26 -2.98
CA LEU A 41 -4.17 8.82 -2.54
C LEU A 41 -4.02 10.30 -2.92
N SER A 42 -4.55 10.71 -4.08
CA SER A 42 -4.56 12.11 -4.50
C SER A 42 -5.44 12.96 -3.58
N GLU A 43 -6.65 12.51 -3.26
CA GLU A 43 -7.58 13.18 -2.34
C GLU A 43 -6.94 13.35 -0.95
N VAL A 44 -6.35 12.27 -0.42
CA VAL A 44 -5.65 12.30 0.87
C VAL A 44 -4.48 13.29 0.86
N LYS A 45 -3.70 13.31 -0.23
CA LYS A 45 -2.58 14.25 -0.40
C LYS A 45 -3.08 15.69 -0.38
N GLU A 46 -4.12 16.01 -1.15
CA GLU A 46 -4.69 17.35 -1.18
C GLU A 46 -5.21 17.79 0.19
N TYR A 47 -5.91 16.91 0.90
CA TYR A 47 -6.41 17.19 2.24
C TYR A 47 -5.28 17.51 3.21
N VAL A 48 -4.20 16.72 3.19
CA VAL A 48 -3.01 16.96 4.03
C VAL A 48 -2.31 18.26 3.66
N LEU A 49 -2.21 18.60 2.37
CA LEU A 49 -1.60 19.87 1.94
C LEU A 49 -2.41 21.10 2.35
N LYS A 50 -3.75 21.02 2.29
CA LYS A 50 -4.65 22.13 2.66
C LYS A 50 -4.74 22.34 4.17
N ARG A 51 -4.88 21.26 4.94
CA ARG A 51 -5.06 21.32 6.39
C ARG A 51 -3.73 21.41 7.16
N GLY A 52 -2.72 20.70 6.68
CA GLY A 52 -1.52 20.38 7.46
C GLY A 52 -1.78 19.39 8.60
N PHE A 53 -0.76 19.23 9.44
CA PHE A 53 -0.83 18.45 10.68
C PHE A 53 -0.91 19.37 11.88
N LYS A 54 -1.73 19.02 12.86
CA LYS A 54 -1.89 19.76 14.13
C LYS A 54 -0.60 19.76 14.96
N ASN A 55 0.14 18.66 14.91
CA ASN A 55 1.40 18.45 15.64
C ASN A 55 2.18 17.29 15.03
N THR A 56 3.43 17.12 15.48
CA THR A 56 4.33 16.05 15.05
C THR A 56 3.74 14.65 15.24
N ASN A 57 2.99 14.42 16.32
CA ASN A 57 2.37 13.11 16.57
C ASN A 57 1.27 12.78 15.54
N GLU A 58 0.50 13.77 15.10
CA GLU A 58 -0.48 13.58 14.02
C GLU A 58 0.22 13.28 12.68
N GLU A 59 1.35 13.95 12.40
CA GLU A 59 2.18 13.68 11.22
C GLU A 59 2.77 12.26 11.25
N ILE A 60 3.39 11.88 12.37
CA ILE A 60 3.93 10.53 12.58
C ILE A 60 2.82 9.49 12.38
N ARG A 61 1.66 9.68 13.00
CA ARG A 61 0.56 8.72 12.89
C ARG A 61 0.06 8.60 11.45
N PHE A 62 0.01 9.71 10.72
CA PHE A 62 -0.36 9.70 9.32
C PHE A 62 0.63 8.90 8.47
N PHE A 63 1.94 9.18 8.57
CA PHE A 63 2.97 8.53 7.77
C PHE A 63 3.33 7.11 8.22
N LYS A 64 3.09 6.76 9.49
CA LYS A 64 3.36 5.43 10.04
C LYS A 64 2.20 4.45 9.83
N TYR A 65 0.95 4.91 9.92
CA TYR A 65 -0.21 4.01 9.96
C TYR A 65 -1.24 4.29 8.84
N GLN A 66 -1.63 5.55 8.64
CA GLN A 66 -2.76 5.88 7.77
C GLN A 66 -2.40 5.81 6.28
N LYS A 67 -1.41 6.60 5.85
CA LYS A 67 -0.94 6.59 4.47
C LYS A 67 -0.41 5.20 4.06
N PRO A 68 0.40 4.49 4.88
CA PRO A 68 0.85 3.15 4.53
C PRO A 68 -0.28 2.14 4.31
N ALA A 69 -1.41 2.23 5.01
CA ALA A 69 -2.53 1.31 4.80
C ALA A 69 -3.11 1.40 3.39
N ILE A 70 -3.21 2.61 2.83
CA ILE A 70 -3.69 2.83 1.46
C ILE A 70 -2.61 2.44 0.45
N VAL A 71 -1.36 2.87 0.68
CA VAL A 71 -0.23 2.54 -0.21
C VAL A 71 0.03 1.03 -0.27
N ALA A 72 -0.18 0.30 0.83
CA ALA A 72 -0.05 -1.16 0.86
C ALA A 72 -1.00 -1.83 -0.14
N LYS A 73 -2.24 -1.34 -0.26
CA LYS A 73 -3.19 -1.81 -1.28
C LYS A 73 -2.66 -1.53 -2.69
N LEU A 74 -2.12 -0.32 -2.93
CA LEU A 74 -1.50 0.01 -4.23
C LEU A 74 -0.34 -0.93 -4.57
N ILE A 75 0.53 -1.24 -3.61
CA ILE A 75 1.64 -2.19 -3.80
C ILE A 75 1.10 -3.59 -4.12
N TYR A 76 0.07 -4.03 -3.40
CA TYR A 76 -0.57 -5.32 -3.61
C TYR A 76 -1.15 -5.46 -5.02
N TYR A 77 -2.05 -4.56 -5.44
CA TYR A 77 -2.67 -4.66 -6.77
C TYR A 77 -1.66 -4.45 -7.90
N ASN A 78 -0.64 -3.59 -7.73
CA ASN A 78 0.46 -3.50 -8.70
C ASN A 78 1.25 -4.83 -8.82
N ALA A 79 1.42 -5.56 -7.71
CA ALA A 79 2.09 -6.86 -7.75
C ALA A 79 1.23 -7.89 -8.48
N ILE A 80 -0.08 -7.94 -8.21
CA ILE A 80 -1.04 -8.79 -8.93
C ILE A 80 -1.00 -8.48 -10.42
N TYR A 81 -1.12 -7.22 -10.81
CA TYR A 81 -1.08 -6.80 -12.21
C TYR A 81 0.19 -7.29 -12.92
N LYS A 82 1.35 -7.09 -12.30
CA LYS A 82 2.65 -7.54 -12.84
C LYS A 82 2.75 -9.07 -12.94
N ILE A 83 2.14 -9.80 -12.00
CA ILE A 83 2.12 -11.27 -12.00
C ILE A 83 1.21 -11.79 -13.11
N GLU A 84 0.01 -11.22 -13.26
CA GLU A 84 -0.96 -11.62 -14.29
C GLU A 84 -0.44 -11.32 -15.70
N THR A 85 0.10 -10.12 -15.93
CA THR A 85 0.60 -9.70 -17.26
C THR A 85 1.87 -10.43 -17.72
N LYS A 86 2.68 -10.95 -16.78
CA LYS A 86 3.91 -11.69 -17.10
C LYS A 86 3.77 -13.20 -16.94
N LYS A 87 2.56 -13.68 -16.65
CA LYS A 87 2.27 -15.11 -16.44
C LYS A 87 2.50 -15.86 -17.75
N PRO A 88 3.40 -16.88 -17.78
CA PRO A 88 3.59 -17.69 -18.98
C PRO A 88 2.40 -18.64 -19.19
N TYR A 89 2.27 -19.21 -20.39
CA TYR A 89 1.27 -20.25 -20.67
C TYR A 89 1.76 -21.64 -20.24
N GLY A 90 0.82 -22.46 -19.77
CA GLY A 90 1.06 -23.86 -19.39
C GLY A 90 1.38 -24.07 -17.90
N ALA A 91 0.88 -25.19 -17.34
CA ALA A 91 0.92 -25.45 -15.90
C ALA A 91 2.35 -25.48 -15.30
N LYS A 92 3.31 -26.14 -15.97
CA LYS A 92 4.70 -26.22 -15.50
C LYS A 92 5.41 -24.86 -15.51
N PRO A 93 5.40 -24.08 -16.62
CA PRO A 93 5.92 -22.71 -16.63
C PRO A 93 5.28 -21.80 -15.59
N ILE A 94 3.95 -21.83 -15.43
CA ILE A 94 3.23 -21.04 -14.43
C ILE A 94 3.74 -21.34 -13.03
N ARG A 95 3.81 -22.63 -12.66
CA ARG A 95 4.30 -23.04 -11.34
C ARG A 95 5.74 -22.56 -11.10
N LYS A 96 6.62 -22.69 -12.10
CA LYS A 96 8.01 -22.19 -11.99
C LYS A 96 8.06 -20.67 -11.82
N TYR A 97 7.23 -19.94 -12.54
CA TYR A 97 7.12 -18.48 -12.46
C TYR A 97 6.62 -18.03 -11.08
N LEU A 98 5.51 -18.57 -10.60
CA LEU A 98 4.95 -18.21 -9.29
C LEU A 98 5.93 -18.54 -8.14
N ASN A 99 6.63 -19.68 -8.22
CA ASN A 99 7.70 -20.01 -7.27
C ASN A 99 8.85 -18.99 -7.27
N LYS A 100 9.16 -18.38 -8.42
CA LYS A 100 10.17 -17.31 -8.51
C LYS A 100 9.66 -16.03 -7.84
N GLU A 101 8.41 -15.64 -8.06
CA GLU A 101 7.81 -14.48 -7.40
C GLU A 101 7.74 -14.67 -5.88
N LEU A 102 7.39 -15.87 -5.39
CA LEU A 102 7.43 -16.22 -3.97
C LEU A 102 8.84 -16.07 -3.35
N LYS A 103 9.88 -16.52 -4.07
CA LYS A 103 11.27 -16.34 -3.61
C LYS A 103 11.67 -14.87 -3.52
N LYS A 104 11.22 -14.03 -4.45
CA LYS A 104 11.46 -12.58 -4.39
C LYS A 104 10.76 -11.96 -3.17
N LEU A 105 9.52 -12.34 -2.91
CA LEU A 105 8.77 -11.87 -1.74
C LEU A 105 9.50 -12.24 -0.44
N LYS A 106 9.97 -13.49 -0.31
CA LYS A 106 10.76 -13.92 0.84
C LYS A 106 12.04 -13.09 0.99
N ARG A 107 12.80 -12.89 -0.09
CA ARG A 107 14.02 -12.07 -0.05
C ARG A 107 13.74 -10.62 0.36
N PHE A 108 12.65 -10.03 -0.13
CA PHE A 108 12.24 -8.69 0.28
C PHE A 108 11.95 -8.64 1.79
N PHE A 109 11.23 -9.62 2.31
CA PHE A 109 10.97 -9.72 3.75
C PHE A 109 12.28 -9.85 4.55
N ASP A 110 13.15 -10.79 4.17
CA ASP A 110 14.43 -11.04 4.86
C ASP A 110 15.33 -9.79 4.87
N ASN A 111 15.40 -9.07 3.74
CA ASN A 111 16.18 -7.83 3.61
C ASN A 111 15.65 -6.68 4.48
N ASN A 112 14.36 -6.70 4.84
CA ASN A 112 13.71 -5.65 5.62
C ASN A 112 13.39 -6.09 7.05
N LEU A 113 13.88 -7.25 7.49
CA LEU A 113 13.49 -7.91 8.74
C LEU A 113 13.59 -6.98 9.95
N GLU A 114 14.65 -6.17 10.04
CA GLU A 114 14.83 -5.22 11.15
C GLU A 114 13.77 -4.12 11.17
N PHE A 115 13.36 -3.61 10.01
CA PHE A 115 12.27 -2.65 9.92
C PHE A 115 10.92 -3.30 10.28
N TYR A 116 10.70 -4.56 9.89
CA TYR A 116 9.53 -5.32 10.33
C TYR A 116 9.51 -5.52 11.86
N LYS A 117 10.64 -5.85 12.47
CA LYS A 117 10.76 -5.96 13.94
C LYS A 117 10.48 -4.62 14.62
N TYR A 118 11.03 -3.53 14.11
CA TYR A 118 10.76 -2.17 14.60
C TYR A 118 9.26 -1.88 14.63
N TYR A 119 8.58 -2.13 13.50
CA TYR A 119 7.17 -1.86 13.36
C TYR A 119 6.30 -2.78 14.24
N ARG A 120 6.60 -4.09 14.28
CA ARG A 120 5.84 -5.07 15.07
C ARG A 120 5.98 -4.88 16.57
N ASN A 121 7.12 -4.41 17.04
CA ASN A 121 7.35 -4.15 18.47
C ASN A 121 6.74 -2.82 18.93
N ASN A 122 5.98 -2.12 18.08
CA ASN A 122 5.42 -0.79 18.35
C ASN A 122 6.45 0.21 18.87
N ASN A 123 7.70 0.06 18.44
CA ASN A 123 8.76 0.95 18.89
C ASN A 123 8.57 2.35 18.28
N SER A 124 8.90 3.38 19.04
CA SER A 124 8.67 4.78 18.68
C SER A 124 9.92 5.66 18.72
N PHE A 125 11.04 5.14 19.22
CA PHE A 125 12.30 5.89 19.38
C PHE A 125 12.87 6.47 18.07
N LEU A 126 12.50 5.92 16.91
CA LEU A 126 12.91 6.43 15.60
C LEU A 126 11.77 7.09 14.84
N ASP A 127 10.59 7.27 15.45
CA ASP A 127 9.41 7.74 14.72
C ASP A 127 9.59 9.15 14.17
N GLU A 128 10.22 10.05 14.93
CA GLU A 128 10.54 11.39 14.44
C GLU A 128 11.53 11.37 13.27
N LYS A 129 12.45 10.40 13.25
CA LYS A 129 13.38 10.22 12.14
C LYS A 129 12.68 9.60 10.93
N PHE A 130 11.74 8.67 11.17
CA PHE A 130 11.12 7.84 10.13
C PHE A 130 9.77 8.31 9.61
N PHE A 131 9.11 9.26 10.25
CA PHE A 131 7.74 9.63 9.88
C PHE A 131 7.47 11.14 9.94
N VAL A 132 8.51 11.96 10.09
CA VAL A 132 8.41 13.43 9.96
C VAL A 132 9.10 13.87 8.68
N ARG A 133 8.43 14.72 7.91
CA ARG A 133 8.99 15.25 6.66
C ARG A 133 10.21 16.14 6.94
N GLY A 134 11.21 16.07 6.05
CA GLY A 134 12.45 16.86 6.18
C GLY A 134 13.43 16.36 7.24
N LYS A 135 13.09 15.31 8.01
CA LYS A 135 14.03 14.63 8.94
C LYS A 135 14.62 13.32 8.40
N HIS A 136 14.21 12.92 7.18
CA HIS A 136 14.97 11.92 6.41
C HIS A 136 15.82 12.61 5.38
N ASP A 137 17.12 12.35 5.44
CA ASP A 137 18.05 12.52 4.34
C ASP A 137 17.96 11.28 3.42
N ILE A 138 17.00 11.27 2.49
CA ILE A 138 17.05 10.52 1.21
C ILE A 138 16.35 11.33 0.13
#